data_AF-A0A2S2NWP7-F1
#
_entry.id   AF-A0A2S2NWP7-F1
#
_cell.length_a   1.000
_cell.length_b   1.000
_cell.length_c   1.000
_cell.angle_alpha   90.00
_cell.angle_beta   90.00
_cell.angle_gamma   90.00
#
_symmetry.space_group_name_H-M   'P 1'
#
loop_
_entity.id
_entity.type
_entity.pdbx_description
1 polymer ?
#
loop_
_entity_poly.entity_id
_entity_poly.type
_entity_poly.pdbx_seq_one_letter_code
_entity_poly.pdbx_strand_id
1 'polypeptide(L)'
;MDILHKCIGMASGAVINTTPTIFAVLHPMLNEFSALIGVYHNYQIIVHLIIQLFVEFSKKMLCFLRVEESDKFYMSCYQMVDMYARYNINRVSLDSDAEDQCYQDLYVFLELLTHVMSKEVLDLSSDGKTTTGKTAGDVCVYGLQVILPLMTIDLLKFPALCLQYYKYAGYMCEMVPLKLCIENVDIFKGVLTTIELGLTMFGHEITPMCTDFLQSAASFLYRHENCTMHEAYNLLKPFLKFLMKLILSCQINSDALSSTGHALYTLICCYPEEFQQISMQLINDQADTSVMDRLHNAFTLLTAGIDFNGTHAMKCRFKNNFDSFTTNIRGFLFIK
;
A
#
# COMPACT_ATOMS: atom_id res chain seq x y z
N MET A 1 -0.01 -25.91 -21.05
CA MET A 1 1.19 -25.98 -20.20
C MET A 1 2.45 -25.69 -21.00
N ASP A 2 2.89 -26.55 -21.92
CA ASP A 2 4.18 -26.36 -22.65
C ASP A 2 4.29 -25.05 -23.44
N ILE A 3 3.20 -24.59 -24.05
CA ILE A 3 3.17 -23.31 -24.77
C ILE A 3 3.41 -22.15 -23.80
N LEU A 4 2.74 -22.15 -22.63
CA LEU A 4 2.93 -21.13 -21.59
C LEU A 4 4.38 -21.09 -21.12
N HIS A 5 4.98 -22.24 -20.81
CA HIS A 5 6.40 -22.29 -20.43
C HIS A 5 7.33 -21.74 -21.50
N LYS A 6 7.06 -22.01 -22.79
CA LYS A 6 7.83 -21.44 -23.91
C LYS A 6 7.65 -19.92 -24.01
N CYS A 7 6.43 -19.42 -23.82
CA CYS A 7 6.15 -17.98 -23.81
C CYS A 7 6.85 -17.29 -22.63
N ILE A 8 6.82 -17.90 -21.44
CA ILE A 8 7.53 -17.42 -20.25
C ILE A 8 9.04 -17.37 -20.55
N GLY A 9 9.62 -18.45 -21.06
CA GLY A 9 11.04 -18.49 -21.43
C GLY A 9 11.42 -17.45 -22.48
N MET A 10 10.53 -17.19 -23.45
CA MET A 10 10.73 -16.14 -24.45
C MET A 10 10.72 -14.74 -23.80
N ALA A 11 9.79 -14.47 -22.89
CA ALA A 11 9.74 -13.21 -22.14
C ALA A 11 10.98 -13.04 -21.25
N SER A 12 11.37 -14.09 -20.51
CA SER A 12 12.54 -14.10 -19.63
C SER A 12 13.86 -13.88 -20.38
N GLY A 13 13.95 -14.36 -21.62
CA GLY A 13 15.10 -14.19 -22.51
C GLY A 13 15.15 -12.83 -23.22
N ALA A 14 14.16 -11.97 -23.04
CA ALA A 14 14.14 -10.67 -23.69
C ALA A 14 15.27 -9.75 -23.19
N VAL A 15 16.01 -9.20 -24.14
CA VAL A 15 16.97 -8.11 -23.94
C VAL A 15 16.57 -6.91 -24.80
N ILE A 16 17.10 -5.73 -24.48
CA ILE A 16 16.75 -4.42 -25.11
C ILE A 16 16.59 -4.51 -26.63
N ASN A 17 17.57 -5.08 -27.33
CA ASN A 17 17.58 -5.15 -28.80
C ASN A 17 16.55 -6.13 -29.39
N THR A 18 16.10 -7.09 -28.59
CA THR A 18 15.12 -8.12 -29.00
C THR A 18 13.69 -7.79 -28.56
N THR A 19 13.52 -6.83 -27.64
CA THR A 19 12.20 -6.45 -27.10
C THR A 19 11.17 -6.16 -28.18
N PRO A 20 11.45 -5.36 -29.24
CA PRO A 20 10.42 -5.08 -30.25
C PRO A 20 9.93 -6.35 -30.97
N THR A 21 10.85 -7.26 -31.28
CA THR A 21 10.54 -8.53 -31.96
C THR A 21 9.75 -9.47 -31.06
N ILE A 22 10.18 -9.60 -29.80
CA ILE A 22 9.51 -10.47 -28.83
C ILE A 22 8.13 -9.91 -28.49
N PHE A 23 8.00 -8.59 -28.32
CA PHE A 23 6.72 -7.91 -28.09
C PHE A 23 5.74 -8.20 -29.22
N ALA A 24 6.15 -8.05 -30.49
CA ALA A 24 5.29 -8.29 -31.64
C ALA A 24 4.72 -9.72 -31.69
N VAL A 25 5.46 -10.71 -31.15
CA VAL A 25 5.05 -12.11 -31.10
C VAL A 25 4.21 -12.41 -29.85
N LEU A 26 4.65 -11.97 -28.66
CA LEU A 26 4.00 -12.32 -27.40
C LEU A 26 2.76 -11.50 -27.09
N HIS A 27 2.73 -10.22 -27.45
CA HIS A 27 1.60 -9.34 -27.09
C HIS A 27 0.24 -9.85 -27.59
N PRO A 28 0.07 -10.30 -28.86
CA PRO A 28 -1.19 -10.88 -29.32
C PRO A 28 -1.64 -12.09 -28.49
N MET A 29 -0.68 -12.93 -28.06
CA MET A 29 -0.96 -14.11 -27.25
C MET A 29 -1.39 -13.76 -25.83
N LEU A 30 -0.94 -12.63 -25.26
CA LEU A 30 -1.36 -12.21 -23.91
C LEU A 30 -2.88 -12.07 -23.80
N ASN A 31 -3.53 -11.48 -24.81
CA ASN A 31 -4.98 -11.31 -24.82
C ASN A 31 -5.72 -12.65 -24.91
N GLU A 32 -5.20 -13.59 -25.70
CA GLU A 32 -5.74 -14.95 -25.76
C GLU A 32 -5.57 -15.68 -24.42
N PHE A 33 -4.41 -15.56 -23.78
CA PHE A 33 -4.16 -16.15 -22.47
C PHE A 33 -5.05 -15.56 -21.37
N SER A 34 -5.33 -14.25 -21.40
CA SER A 34 -6.31 -13.65 -20.50
C SER A 34 -7.69 -14.31 -20.65
N ALA A 35 -8.15 -14.52 -21.88
CA ALA A 35 -9.43 -15.21 -22.14
C ALA A 35 -9.40 -16.68 -21.67
N LEU A 36 -8.24 -17.35 -21.77
CA LEU A 36 -8.07 -18.73 -21.30
C LEU A 36 -8.20 -18.88 -19.79
N ILE A 37 -7.99 -17.84 -18.98
CA ILE A 37 -8.33 -17.86 -17.54
C ILE A 37 -9.80 -18.25 -17.36
N GLY A 38 -10.71 -17.73 -18.19
CA GLY A 38 -12.12 -18.05 -18.07
C GLY A 38 -12.46 -19.50 -18.42
N VAL A 39 -11.69 -20.14 -19.29
CA VAL A 39 -11.87 -21.56 -19.63
C VAL A 39 -11.24 -22.47 -18.58
N TYR A 40 -10.06 -22.11 -18.08
CA TYR A 40 -9.24 -22.92 -17.19
C TYR A 40 -9.29 -22.45 -15.73
N HIS A 41 -10.32 -21.71 -15.31
CA HIS A 41 -10.44 -21.16 -13.95
C HIS A 41 -10.39 -22.22 -12.84
N ASN A 42 -10.75 -23.48 -13.15
CA ASN A 42 -10.66 -24.61 -12.21
C ASN A 42 -9.27 -25.27 -12.15
N TYR A 43 -8.34 -24.86 -13.02
CA TYR A 43 -6.98 -25.38 -13.09
C TYR A 43 -6.00 -24.30 -12.62
N GLN A 44 -5.80 -24.18 -11.30
CA GLN A 44 -4.99 -23.09 -10.71
C GLN A 44 -3.58 -23.01 -11.28
N ILE A 45 -2.95 -24.15 -11.59
CA ILE A 45 -1.62 -24.18 -12.19
C ILE A 45 -1.60 -23.43 -13.54
N ILE A 46 -2.66 -23.53 -14.35
CA ILE A 46 -2.75 -22.81 -15.63
C ILE A 46 -2.95 -21.32 -15.39
N VAL A 47 -3.83 -20.95 -14.46
CA VAL A 47 -4.07 -19.56 -14.07
C VAL A 47 -2.79 -18.91 -13.57
N HIS A 48 -2.09 -19.58 -12.65
CA HIS A 48 -0.78 -19.18 -12.12
C HIS A 48 0.24 -18.91 -13.23
N LEU A 49 0.41 -19.85 -14.17
CA LEU A 49 1.35 -19.70 -15.28
C LEU A 49 0.99 -18.54 -16.22
N ILE A 50 -0.30 -18.26 -16.39
CA ILE A 50 -0.75 -17.08 -17.16
C ILE A 50 -0.31 -15.82 -16.43
N ILE A 51 -0.58 -15.67 -15.13
CA ILE A 51 -0.15 -14.49 -14.35
C ILE A 51 1.39 -14.37 -14.39
N GLN A 52 2.11 -15.49 -14.24
CA GLN A 52 3.57 -15.52 -14.30
C GLN A 52 4.13 -15.06 -15.66
N LEU A 53 3.46 -15.39 -16.77
CA LEU A 53 3.82 -14.87 -18.09
C LEU A 53 3.72 -13.34 -18.13
N PHE A 54 2.65 -12.76 -17.57
CA PHE A 54 2.52 -11.30 -17.46
C PHE A 54 3.60 -10.68 -16.57
N VAL A 55 3.95 -11.34 -15.46
CA VAL A 55 5.05 -10.91 -14.59
C VAL A 55 6.36 -10.86 -15.36
N GLU A 56 6.79 -11.96 -15.97
CA GLU A 56 8.05 -12.00 -16.72
C GLU A 56 8.07 -11.01 -17.89
N PHE A 57 6.93 -10.85 -18.57
CA PHE A 57 6.77 -9.84 -19.61
C PHE A 57 6.99 -8.43 -19.05
N SER A 58 6.30 -8.07 -17.96
CA SER A 58 6.42 -6.75 -17.33
C SER A 58 7.85 -6.49 -16.85
N LYS A 59 8.44 -7.45 -16.14
CA LYS A 59 9.77 -7.36 -15.53
C LYS A 59 10.89 -7.17 -16.54
N LYS A 60 10.80 -7.82 -17.70
CA LYS A 60 11.88 -7.87 -18.70
C LYS A 60 11.73 -6.88 -19.84
N MET A 61 10.49 -6.55 -20.21
CA MET A 61 10.23 -5.76 -21.42
C MET A 61 9.63 -4.40 -21.14
N LEU A 62 8.83 -4.23 -20.08
CA LEU A 62 8.01 -3.03 -19.90
C LEU A 62 8.83 -1.73 -19.95
N CYS A 63 9.98 -1.69 -19.29
CA CYS A 63 10.87 -0.51 -19.28
C CYS A 63 11.47 -0.16 -20.65
N PHE A 64 11.42 -1.06 -21.63
CA PHE A 64 11.93 -0.86 -22.99
C PHE A 64 10.83 -0.60 -24.03
N LEU A 65 9.57 -0.71 -23.64
CA LEU A 65 8.42 -0.47 -24.53
C LEU A 65 8.21 1.02 -24.78
N ARG A 66 7.73 1.37 -25.97
CA ARG A 66 7.23 2.71 -26.28
C ARG A 66 5.89 2.96 -25.58
N VAL A 67 5.45 4.21 -25.52
CA VAL A 67 4.17 4.60 -24.89
C VAL A 67 3.01 3.79 -25.47
N GLU A 68 2.87 3.74 -26.80
CA GLU A 68 1.80 2.98 -27.47
C GLU A 68 1.82 1.47 -27.20
N GLU A 69 3.01 0.89 -27.04
CA GLU A 69 3.18 -0.54 -26.72
C GLU A 69 2.85 -0.81 -25.25
N SER A 70 3.11 0.17 -24.38
CA SER A 70 2.82 0.11 -22.96
C SER A 70 1.32 0.23 -22.71
N ASP A 71 0.64 1.15 -23.38
CA ASP A 71 -0.82 1.28 -23.32
C ASP A 71 -1.51 -0.03 -23.71
N LYS A 72 -1.03 -0.67 -24.77
CA LYS A 72 -1.51 -2.00 -25.19
C LYS A 72 -1.28 -3.05 -24.10
N PHE A 73 -0.09 -3.08 -23.51
CA PHE A 73 0.21 -4.01 -22.42
C PHE A 73 -0.64 -3.75 -21.17
N TYR A 74 -0.86 -2.49 -20.79
CA TYR A 74 -1.73 -2.11 -19.67
C TYR A 74 -3.18 -2.58 -19.91
N MET A 75 -3.68 -2.47 -21.13
CA MET A 75 -4.97 -3.05 -21.51
C MET A 75 -5.00 -4.58 -21.35
N SER A 76 -3.94 -5.28 -21.77
CA SER A 76 -3.83 -6.74 -21.58
C SER A 76 -3.80 -7.11 -20.09
N CYS A 77 -3.04 -6.37 -19.27
CA CYS A 77 -3.00 -6.56 -17.81
C CYS A 77 -4.38 -6.34 -17.20
N TYR A 78 -5.09 -5.28 -17.60
CA TYR A 78 -6.44 -5.00 -17.14
C TYR A 78 -7.40 -6.16 -17.46
N GLN A 79 -7.35 -6.70 -18.68
CA GLN A 79 -8.16 -7.85 -19.08
C GLN A 79 -7.82 -9.11 -18.27
N MET A 80 -6.54 -9.36 -18.01
CA MET A 80 -6.08 -10.48 -17.20
C MET A 80 -6.61 -10.36 -15.77
N VAL A 81 -6.45 -9.19 -15.15
CA VAL A 81 -6.96 -8.85 -13.81
C VAL A 81 -8.48 -9.03 -13.74
N ASP A 82 -9.23 -8.52 -14.73
CA ASP A 82 -10.69 -8.66 -14.80
C ASP A 82 -11.12 -10.13 -14.93
N MET A 83 -10.43 -10.92 -15.76
CA MET A 83 -10.73 -12.36 -15.84
C MET A 83 -10.41 -13.08 -14.55
N TYR A 84 -9.26 -12.81 -13.92
CA TYR A 84 -8.95 -13.40 -12.63
C TYR A 84 -10.01 -13.05 -11.59
N ALA A 85 -10.42 -11.78 -11.51
CA ALA A 85 -11.44 -11.30 -10.58
C ALA A 85 -12.76 -12.06 -10.71
N ARG A 86 -13.26 -12.24 -11.94
CA ARG A 86 -14.57 -12.87 -12.20
C ARG A 86 -14.70 -14.31 -11.70
N TYR A 87 -13.60 -15.06 -11.68
CA TYR A 87 -13.63 -16.47 -11.32
C TYR A 87 -13.04 -16.77 -9.94
N ASN A 88 -12.37 -15.81 -9.31
CA ASN A 88 -11.70 -16.00 -8.02
C ASN A 88 -12.35 -15.20 -6.88
N ILE A 89 -13.00 -14.07 -7.16
CA ILE A 89 -13.74 -13.32 -6.13
C ILE A 89 -14.94 -14.17 -5.68
N ASN A 90 -15.01 -14.46 -4.37
CA ASN A 90 -16.01 -15.33 -3.74
C ASN A 90 -15.95 -16.82 -4.15
N ARG A 91 -14.84 -17.28 -4.74
CA ARG A 91 -14.68 -18.70 -5.03
C ARG A 91 -14.53 -19.49 -3.73
N VAL A 92 -15.41 -20.47 -3.52
CA VAL A 92 -15.27 -21.45 -2.43
C VAL A 92 -14.70 -22.72 -3.03
N SER A 93 -13.48 -23.08 -2.64
CA SER A 93 -12.89 -24.37 -2.99
C SER A 93 -12.95 -25.32 -1.79
N LEU A 94 -13.15 -26.61 -2.07
CA LEU A 94 -13.06 -27.69 -1.09
C LEU A 94 -11.70 -28.39 -1.13
N ASP A 95 -10.80 -27.97 -2.04
CA ASP A 95 -9.47 -28.53 -2.16
C ASP A 95 -8.62 -28.16 -0.94
N SER A 96 -7.87 -29.13 -0.40
CA SER A 96 -6.97 -28.93 0.73
C SER A 96 -5.89 -27.88 0.46
N ASP A 97 -5.51 -27.74 -0.81
CA ASP A 97 -4.40 -26.89 -1.25
C ASP A 97 -4.90 -25.53 -1.75
N ALA A 98 -6.19 -25.22 -1.60
CA ALA A 98 -6.79 -24.01 -2.16
C ALA A 98 -6.19 -22.73 -1.58
N GLU A 99 -5.84 -22.73 -0.30
CA GLU A 99 -5.22 -21.58 0.37
C GLU A 99 -3.80 -21.35 -0.15
N ASP A 100 -2.98 -22.40 -0.24
CA ASP A 100 -1.63 -22.33 -0.80
C ASP A 100 -1.64 -21.85 -2.25
N GLN A 101 -2.58 -22.34 -3.06
CA GLN A 101 -2.74 -21.90 -4.45
C GLN A 101 -3.14 -20.42 -4.54
N CYS A 102 -4.08 -19.99 -3.70
CA CYS A 102 -4.47 -18.58 -3.62
C CYS A 102 -3.30 -17.69 -3.20
N TYR A 103 -2.52 -18.13 -2.21
CA TYR A 103 -1.30 -17.46 -1.80
C TYR A 103 -0.31 -17.29 -2.96
N GLN A 104 -0.03 -18.36 -3.73
CA GLN A 104 0.91 -18.31 -4.86
C GLN A 104 0.42 -17.35 -5.95
N ASP A 105 -0.87 -17.38 -6.27
CA ASP A 105 -1.46 -16.50 -7.26
C ASP A 105 -1.39 -15.04 -6.82
N LEU A 106 -1.81 -14.73 -5.58
CA LEU A 106 -1.77 -13.37 -5.04
C LEU A 106 -0.35 -12.81 -4.96
N TYR A 107 0.63 -13.64 -4.61
CA TYR A 107 2.04 -13.24 -4.56
C TYR A 107 2.54 -12.80 -5.95
N VAL A 108 2.32 -13.62 -6.97
CA VAL A 108 2.73 -13.30 -8.36
C VAL A 108 1.89 -12.15 -8.94
N PHE A 109 0.61 -12.04 -8.53
CA PHE A 109 -0.27 -10.93 -8.90
C PHE A 109 0.28 -9.59 -8.38
N LEU A 110 0.65 -9.52 -7.10
CA LEU A 110 1.26 -8.34 -6.50
C LEU A 110 2.61 -8.00 -7.16
N GLU A 111 3.39 -9.01 -7.58
CA GLU A 111 4.64 -8.81 -8.31
C GLU A 111 4.37 -8.15 -9.67
N LEU A 112 3.34 -8.60 -10.40
CA LEU A 112 2.91 -7.97 -11.65
C LEU A 112 2.56 -6.50 -11.44
N LEU A 113 1.67 -6.20 -10.48
CA LEU A 113 1.22 -4.83 -10.26
C LEU A 113 2.37 -3.91 -9.85
N THR A 114 3.32 -4.42 -9.07
CA THR A 114 4.53 -3.67 -8.71
C THR A 114 5.38 -3.33 -9.94
N HIS A 115 5.59 -4.28 -10.85
CA HIS A 115 6.31 -4.02 -12.10
C HIS A 115 5.56 -3.06 -13.02
N VAL A 116 4.24 -3.22 -13.17
CA VAL A 116 3.39 -2.33 -13.97
C VAL A 116 3.53 -0.89 -13.46
N MET A 117 3.50 -0.71 -12.14
CA MET A 117 3.64 0.61 -11.53
C MET A 117 5.03 1.22 -11.68
N SER A 118 6.09 0.39 -11.68
CA SER A 118 7.47 0.88 -11.78
C SER A 118 7.77 1.72 -13.03
N LYS A 119 7.00 1.54 -14.11
CA LYS A 119 7.19 2.30 -15.36
C LYS A 119 6.70 3.75 -15.28
N GLU A 120 5.64 4.05 -14.52
CA GLU A 120 5.20 5.46 -14.38
C GLU A 120 6.27 6.34 -13.73
N VAL A 121 7.13 5.75 -12.88
CA VAL A 121 8.28 6.42 -12.27
C VAL A 121 9.40 6.71 -13.30
N LEU A 122 9.50 5.93 -14.37
CA LEU A 122 10.48 6.14 -15.43
C LEU A 122 9.97 7.11 -16.49
N ASP A 123 8.66 7.10 -16.74
CA ASP A 123 7.97 7.92 -17.74
C ASP A 123 7.48 9.27 -17.19
N LEU A 124 8.22 9.89 -16.24
CA LEU A 124 7.96 11.23 -15.67
C LEU A 124 7.91 12.38 -16.72
N SER A 125 7.99 12.05 -18.01
CA SER A 125 7.89 12.92 -19.18
C SER A 125 6.52 12.87 -19.88
N SER A 126 5.45 12.43 -19.21
CA SER A 126 4.09 12.53 -19.77
C SER A 126 3.67 14.00 -19.92
N ASP A 127 4.09 14.60 -21.04
CA ASP A 127 3.39 15.66 -21.74
C ASP A 127 1.93 15.21 -21.80
N GLY A 128 1.02 15.99 -21.20
CA GLY A 128 -0.39 15.68 -20.93
C GLY A 128 -1.26 15.42 -22.17
N LYS A 129 -0.85 14.47 -23.01
CA LYS A 129 -1.63 13.89 -24.08
C LYS A 129 -2.50 12.82 -23.45
N THR A 130 -3.79 13.08 -23.53
CA THR A 130 -4.88 12.17 -23.23
C THR A 130 -4.69 10.83 -23.97
N THR A 131 -4.06 9.87 -23.30
CA THR A 131 -4.11 8.48 -23.73
C THR A 131 -5.55 8.01 -23.54
N THR A 132 -6.19 7.60 -24.62
CA THR A 132 -7.57 7.07 -24.63
C THR A 132 -7.67 5.65 -24.04
N GLY A 133 -6.57 5.14 -23.46
CA GLY A 133 -6.43 3.80 -22.87
C GLY A 133 -6.25 3.83 -21.35
N LYS A 134 -6.14 2.64 -20.74
CA LYS A 134 -5.85 2.47 -19.31
C LYS A 134 -4.39 2.81 -19.03
N THR A 135 -4.16 3.67 -18.04
CA THR A 135 -2.82 3.96 -17.50
C THR A 135 -2.35 2.85 -16.55
N ALA A 136 -1.06 2.84 -16.19
CA ALA A 136 -0.55 1.87 -15.23
C ALA A 136 -1.22 2.04 -13.87
N GLY A 137 -1.46 3.28 -13.43
CA GLY A 137 -2.22 3.59 -12.23
C GLY A 137 -3.65 3.02 -12.24
N ASP A 138 -4.34 3.04 -13.39
CA ASP A 138 -5.70 2.46 -13.49
C ASP A 138 -5.69 0.94 -13.33
N VAL A 139 -4.70 0.28 -13.95
CA VAL A 139 -4.50 -1.17 -13.80
C VAL A 139 -4.17 -1.52 -12.36
N CYS A 140 -3.32 -0.73 -11.71
CA CYS A 140 -2.87 -0.98 -10.35
C CYS A 140 -3.97 -0.76 -9.32
N VAL A 141 -4.75 0.33 -9.41
CA VAL A 141 -5.89 0.55 -8.51
C VAL A 141 -6.96 -0.52 -8.70
N TYR A 142 -7.26 -0.90 -9.95
CA TYR A 142 -8.19 -2.00 -10.20
C TYR A 142 -7.67 -3.35 -9.70
N GLY A 143 -6.37 -3.63 -9.89
CA GLY A 143 -5.72 -4.81 -9.31
C GLY A 143 -5.82 -4.82 -7.79
N LEU A 144 -5.60 -3.68 -7.13
CA LEU A 144 -5.78 -3.53 -5.68
C LEU A 144 -7.22 -3.81 -5.25
N GLN A 145 -8.22 -3.33 -6.00
CA GLN A 145 -9.63 -3.62 -5.77
C GLN A 145 -9.92 -5.13 -5.79
N VAL A 146 -9.26 -5.87 -6.69
CA VAL A 146 -9.45 -7.32 -6.84
C VAL A 146 -8.78 -8.11 -5.73
N ILE A 147 -7.57 -7.72 -5.31
CA ILE A 147 -6.83 -8.45 -4.26
C ILE A 147 -7.34 -8.16 -2.85
N LEU A 148 -7.85 -6.95 -2.57
CA LEU A 148 -8.31 -6.57 -1.23
C LEU A 148 -9.29 -7.57 -0.58
N PRO A 149 -10.39 -7.99 -1.24
CA PRO A 149 -11.30 -8.97 -0.66
C PRO A 149 -10.71 -10.38 -0.53
N LEU A 150 -9.62 -10.67 -1.25
CA LEU A 150 -8.92 -11.96 -1.20
C LEU A 150 -7.84 -12.00 -0.10
N MET A 151 -7.36 -10.85 0.38
CA MET A 151 -6.35 -10.75 1.46
C MET A 151 -6.97 -11.00 2.83
N THR A 152 -7.35 -12.26 3.10
CA THR A 152 -7.85 -12.67 4.42
C THR A 152 -6.76 -12.63 5.48
N ILE A 153 -7.15 -12.63 6.76
CA ILE A 153 -6.19 -12.67 7.87
C ILE A 153 -5.32 -13.93 7.78
N ASP A 154 -5.87 -15.07 7.38
CA ASP A 154 -5.13 -16.33 7.26
C ASP A 154 -4.08 -16.25 6.14
N LEU A 155 -4.43 -15.69 4.97
CA LEU A 155 -3.47 -15.44 3.90
C LEU A 155 -2.39 -14.41 4.29
N LEU A 156 -2.73 -13.39 5.08
CA LEU A 156 -1.76 -12.43 5.60
C LEU A 156 -0.87 -13.00 6.73
N LYS A 157 -1.14 -14.20 7.25
CA LYS A 157 -0.19 -14.88 8.14
C LYS A 157 1.03 -15.42 7.38
N PHE A 158 0.94 -15.57 6.06
CA PHE A 158 2.10 -15.92 5.24
C PHE A 158 3.03 -14.70 5.10
N PRO A 159 4.24 -14.71 5.71
CA PRO A 159 5.03 -13.49 5.87
C PRO A 159 5.44 -12.83 4.56
N ALA A 160 5.76 -13.63 3.54
CA ALA A 160 6.18 -13.12 2.24
C ALA A 160 5.05 -12.37 1.51
N LEU A 161 3.83 -12.91 1.53
CA LEU A 161 2.65 -12.25 0.93
C LEU A 161 2.27 -11.00 1.70
N CYS A 162 2.24 -11.09 3.05
CA CYS A 162 1.97 -9.94 3.90
C CYS A 162 2.94 -8.79 3.63
N LEU A 163 4.24 -9.08 3.65
CA LEU A 163 5.29 -8.11 3.37
C LEU A 163 5.12 -7.47 1.99
N GLN A 164 4.84 -8.28 0.97
CA GLN A 164 4.67 -7.78 -0.39
C GLN A 164 3.42 -6.91 -0.53
N TYR A 165 2.32 -7.27 0.12
CA TYR A 165 1.08 -6.48 0.13
C TYR A 165 1.29 -5.09 0.73
N TYR A 166 1.85 -4.99 1.93
CA TYR A 166 2.05 -3.69 2.58
C TYR A 166 3.08 -2.82 1.86
N LYS A 167 4.13 -3.42 1.28
CA LYS A 167 5.05 -2.69 0.39
C LYS A 167 4.34 -2.13 -0.82
N TYR A 168 3.50 -2.93 -1.47
CA TYR A 168 2.72 -2.51 -2.63
C TYR A 168 1.72 -1.40 -2.28
N ALA A 169 0.99 -1.52 -1.17
CA ALA A 169 0.06 -0.50 -0.70
C ALA A 169 0.78 0.84 -0.42
N GLY A 170 1.93 0.80 0.26
CA GLY A 170 2.80 1.96 0.48
C GLY A 170 3.24 2.60 -0.84
N TYR A 171 3.75 1.78 -1.77
CA TYR A 171 4.21 2.23 -3.07
C TYR A 171 3.10 2.89 -3.89
N MET A 172 1.89 2.33 -3.89
CA MET A 172 0.71 2.91 -4.54
C MET A 172 0.36 4.29 -4.00
N CYS A 173 0.40 4.44 -2.67
CA CYS A 173 0.11 5.72 -2.02
C CYS A 173 1.19 6.77 -2.31
N GLU A 174 2.44 6.38 -2.54
CA GLU A 174 3.50 7.32 -2.90
C GLU A 174 3.46 7.72 -4.37
N MET A 175 3.18 6.78 -5.27
CA MET A 175 3.30 7.00 -6.72
C MET A 175 2.04 7.58 -7.35
N VAL A 176 0.85 7.09 -6.97
CA VAL A 176 -0.43 7.53 -7.54
C VAL A 176 -1.46 7.90 -6.46
N PRO A 177 -1.11 8.76 -5.48
CA PRO A 177 -2.00 9.11 -4.37
C PRO A 177 -3.33 9.73 -4.82
N LEU A 178 -3.35 10.48 -5.92
CA LEU A 178 -4.59 11.06 -6.45
C LEU A 178 -5.60 9.97 -6.83
N LYS A 179 -5.14 8.95 -7.57
CA LYS A 179 -5.99 7.84 -8.01
C LYS A 179 -6.44 6.98 -6.84
N LEU A 180 -5.54 6.70 -5.89
CA LEU A 180 -5.85 5.88 -4.73
C LEU A 180 -6.78 6.62 -3.75
N CYS A 181 -6.34 7.76 -3.23
CA CYS A 181 -6.98 8.43 -2.11
C CYS A 181 -8.23 9.23 -2.52
N ILE A 182 -8.23 9.86 -3.71
CA ILE A 182 -9.31 10.76 -4.13
C ILE A 182 -10.27 10.06 -5.08
N GLU A 183 -9.76 9.56 -6.22
CA GLU A 183 -10.63 9.00 -7.26
C GLU A 183 -11.28 7.67 -6.84
N ASN A 184 -10.65 6.90 -5.94
CA ASN A 184 -11.11 5.57 -5.53
C ASN A 184 -11.20 5.44 -3.99
N VAL A 185 -11.93 6.35 -3.35
CA VAL A 185 -12.03 6.45 -1.88
C VAL A 185 -12.48 5.14 -1.19
N ASP A 186 -13.34 4.34 -1.83
CA ASP A 186 -13.77 3.04 -1.27
C ASP A 186 -12.62 2.04 -1.18
N ILE A 187 -11.74 2.02 -2.20
CA ILE A 187 -10.53 1.20 -2.21
C ILE A 187 -9.58 1.70 -1.13
N PHE A 188 -9.38 3.01 -1.04
CA PHE A 188 -8.57 3.63 0.01
C PHE A 188 -9.06 3.28 1.42
N LYS A 189 -10.38 3.31 1.66
CA LYS A 189 -11.00 2.87 2.92
C LYS A 189 -10.72 1.39 3.22
N GLY A 190 -10.81 0.53 2.21
CA GLY A 190 -10.43 -0.89 2.32
C GLY A 190 -8.96 -1.05 2.71
N VAL A 191 -8.06 -0.30 2.06
CA VAL A 191 -6.63 -0.29 2.40
C VAL A 191 -6.42 0.21 3.84
N LEU A 192 -7.04 1.31 4.25
CA LEU A 192 -6.93 1.79 5.63
C LEU A 192 -7.37 0.74 6.66
N THR A 193 -8.39 -0.05 6.36
CA THR A 193 -8.81 -1.17 7.22
C THR A 193 -7.67 -2.19 7.38
N THR A 194 -6.98 -2.53 6.29
CA THR A 194 -5.79 -3.41 6.37
C THR A 194 -4.62 -2.74 7.08
N ILE A 195 -4.41 -1.43 6.93
CA ILE A 195 -3.36 -0.68 7.64
C ILE A 195 -3.59 -0.72 9.15
N GLU A 196 -4.83 -0.60 9.61
CA GLU A 196 -5.19 -0.79 11.03
C GLU A 196 -4.85 -2.20 11.53
N LEU A 197 -5.14 -3.24 10.73
CA LEU A 197 -4.74 -4.62 11.03
C LEU A 197 -3.20 -4.78 11.06
N GLY A 198 -2.49 -4.17 10.11
CA GLY A 198 -1.03 -4.21 10.01
C GLY A 198 -0.31 -3.60 11.20
N LEU A 199 -0.89 -2.56 11.80
CA LEU A 199 -0.37 -1.92 13.02
C LEU A 199 -0.57 -2.78 14.28
N THR A 200 -1.42 -3.81 14.25
CA THR A 200 -1.80 -4.58 15.44
C THR A 200 -1.50 -6.07 15.38
N MET A 201 -1.49 -6.69 14.20
CA MET A 201 -1.50 -8.16 14.06
C MET A 201 -0.24 -8.79 13.46
N PHE A 202 0.45 -8.11 12.54
CA PHE A 202 1.46 -8.77 11.67
C PHE A 202 2.93 -8.48 12.05
N GLY A 203 3.16 -7.98 13.27
CA GLY A 203 4.50 -7.84 13.84
C GLY A 203 5.30 -6.64 13.35
N HIS A 204 6.56 -6.58 13.80
CA HIS A 204 7.37 -5.36 13.76
C HIS A 204 7.88 -4.95 12.38
N GLU A 205 7.95 -5.87 11.41
CA GLU A 205 8.36 -5.52 10.04
C GLU A 205 7.27 -4.76 9.29
N ILE A 206 5.99 -4.99 9.62
CA ILE A 206 4.84 -4.40 8.95
C ILE A 206 4.49 -3.01 9.52
N THR A 207 4.74 -2.79 10.81
CA THR A 207 4.44 -1.51 11.48
C THR A 207 5.07 -0.31 10.76
N PRO A 208 6.36 -0.31 10.37
CA PRO A 208 6.95 0.79 9.61
C PRO A 208 6.27 1.06 8.28
N MET A 209 5.89 0.02 7.52
CA MET A 209 5.21 0.19 6.23
C MET A 209 3.83 0.81 6.41
N CYS A 210 3.12 0.42 7.46
CA CYS A 210 1.82 0.99 7.79
C CYS A 210 1.94 2.47 8.20
N THR A 211 2.93 2.83 9.01
CA THR A 211 3.14 4.23 9.42
C THR A 211 3.67 5.08 8.27
N ASP A 212 4.53 4.55 7.41
CA ASP A 212 4.99 5.21 6.20
C ASP A 212 3.84 5.45 5.21
N PHE A 213 2.93 4.47 5.04
CA PHE A 213 1.67 4.65 4.29
C PHE A 213 0.85 5.81 4.86
N LEU A 214 0.58 5.81 6.18
CA LEU A 214 -0.19 6.89 6.82
C LEU A 214 0.49 8.24 6.66
N GLN A 215 1.82 8.30 6.79
CA GLN A 215 2.60 9.51 6.58
C GLN A 215 2.45 10.01 5.14
N SER A 216 2.55 9.12 4.15
CA SER A 216 2.43 9.44 2.73
C SER A 216 1.03 9.98 2.40
N ALA A 217 -0.01 9.24 2.79
CA ALA A 217 -1.41 9.62 2.58
C ALA A 217 -1.75 10.96 3.23
N ALA A 218 -1.38 11.15 4.51
CA ALA A 218 -1.63 12.38 5.23
C ALA A 218 -0.85 13.56 4.62
N SER A 219 0.40 13.35 4.18
CA SER A 219 1.21 14.40 3.56
C SER A 219 0.62 14.85 2.23
N PHE A 220 0.14 13.90 1.43
CA PHE A 220 -0.55 14.21 0.17
C PHE A 220 -1.83 14.99 0.42
N LEU A 221 -2.72 14.47 1.26
CA LEU A 221 -4.04 15.09 1.49
C LEU A 221 -3.96 16.45 2.20
N TYR A 222 -2.93 16.68 3.01
CA TYR A 222 -2.67 17.97 3.65
C TYR A 222 -2.20 19.05 2.66
N ARG A 223 -1.38 18.66 1.67
CA ARG A 223 -0.75 19.61 0.73
C ARG A 223 -1.56 19.84 -0.54
N HIS A 224 -2.38 18.86 -0.94
CA HIS A 224 -3.13 18.94 -2.17
C HIS A 224 -4.34 19.87 -2.02
N GLU A 225 -4.57 20.71 -3.03
CA GLU A 225 -5.66 21.67 -3.03
C GLU A 225 -7.03 20.98 -2.85
N ASN A 226 -7.90 21.59 -2.05
CA ASN A 226 -9.28 21.16 -1.76
C ASN A 226 -9.45 19.76 -1.16
N CYS A 227 -8.38 19.05 -0.80
CA CYS A 227 -8.47 17.71 -0.21
C CYS A 227 -8.97 17.71 1.24
N THR A 228 -8.82 18.81 1.98
CA THR A 228 -9.30 18.93 3.38
C THR A 228 -10.83 18.78 3.52
N MET A 229 -11.57 19.06 2.44
CA MET A 229 -13.03 18.90 2.38
C MET A 229 -13.44 17.52 1.83
N HIS A 230 -12.49 16.73 1.33
CA HIS A 230 -12.75 15.42 0.75
C HIS A 230 -12.93 14.35 1.83
N GLU A 231 -13.76 13.34 1.56
CA GLU A 231 -14.01 12.23 2.52
C GLU A 231 -12.71 11.53 2.94
N ALA A 232 -11.79 11.33 1.99
CA ALA A 232 -10.50 10.69 2.24
C ALA A 232 -9.66 11.35 3.34
N TYR A 233 -9.77 12.67 3.51
CA TYR A 233 -9.13 13.37 4.62
C TYR A 233 -9.69 12.82 5.92
N ASN A 234 -11.00 12.89 6.11
CA ASN A 234 -11.68 12.43 7.33
C ASN A 234 -11.43 10.94 7.67
N LEU A 235 -11.16 10.09 6.68
CA LEU A 235 -10.79 8.69 6.92
C LEU A 235 -9.47 8.50 7.67
N LEU A 236 -8.54 9.47 7.59
CA LEU A 236 -7.27 9.42 8.34
C LEU A 236 -7.41 9.90 9.78
N LYS A 237 -8.46 10.67 10.10
CA LYS A 237 -8.64 11.29 11.42
C LYS A 237 -8.61 10.28 12.59
N PRO A 238 -9.27 9.10 12.51
CA PRO A 238 -9.22 8.09 13.58
C PRO A 238 -7.81 7.56 13.88
N PHE A 239 -6.92 7.53 12.88
CA PHE A 239 -5.55 7.04 13.05
C PHE A 239 -4.71 7.91 13.99
N LEU A 240 -5.06 9.18 14.16
CA LEU A 240 -4.40 10.04 15.14
C LEU A 240 -4.59 9.50 16.57
N LYS A 241 -5.84 9.24 16.96
CA LYS A 241 -6.16 8.65 18.28
C LYS A 241 -5.58 7.26 18.42
N PHE A 242 -5.66 6.47 17.35
CA PHE A 242 -5.17 5.10 17.32
C PHE A 242 -3.65 5.04 17.55
N LEU A 243 -2.84 5.78 16.78
CA LEU A 243 -1.39 5.81 16.95
C LEU A 243 -1.00 6.33 18.33
N MET A 244 -1.66 7.37 18.85
CA MET A 244 -1.40 7.85 20.21
C MET A 244 -1.62 6.76 21.26
N LYS A 245 -2.70 5.98 21.14
CA LYS A 245 -2.95 4.84 22.03
C LYS A 245 -1.89 3.75 21.89
N LEU A 246 -1.48 3.39 20.67
CA LEU A 246 -0.41 2.41 20.44
C LEU A 246 0.94 2.86 21.06
N ILE A 247 1.26 4.15 20.94
CA ILE A 247 2.47 4.75 21.52
C ILE A 247 2.43 4.70 23.05
N LEU A 248 1.32 5.15 23.66
CA LEU A 248 1.18 5.19 25.12
C LEU A 248 1.10 3.79 25.74
N SER A 249 0.48 2.83 25.05
CA SER A 249 0.46 1.42 25.46
C SER A 249 1.77 0.68 25.16
N CYS A 250 2.77 1.37 24.59
CA CYS A 250 4.08 0.83 24.23
C CYS A 250 4.03 -0.40 23.30
N GLN A 251 2.99 -0.50 22.46
CA GLN A 251 2.83 -1.59 21.49
C GLN A 251 3.71 -1.40 20.24
N ILE A 252 4.38 -0.26 20.13
CA ILE A 252 5.29 0.07 19.02
C ILE A 252 6.74 -0.21 19.43
N ASN A 253 7.41 -1.06 18.63
CA ASN A 253 8.81 -1.40 18.80
C ASN A 253 9.73 -0.18 18.52
N SER A 254 10.92 -0.16 19.14
CA SER A 254 11.95 0.88 18.96
C SER A 254 12.25 1.15 17.50
N ASP A 255 12.32 0.11 16.67
CA ASP A 255 12.71 0.24 15.26
C ASP A 255 11.64 0.98 14.43
N ALA A 256 10.37 0.84 14.83
CA ALA A 256 9.24 1.51 14.20
C ALA A 256 8.92 2.88 14.83
N LEU A 257 9.53 3.26 15.95
CA LEU A 257 9.22 4.54 16.62
C LEU A 257 9.51 5.74 15.71
N SER A 258 10.61 5.72 14.94
CA SER A 258 10.95 6.86 14.09
C SER A 258 9.91 7.07 12.98
N SER A 259 9.48 6.02 12.28
CA SER A 259 8.46 6.14 11.22
C SER A 259 7.10 6.49 11.82
N THR A 260 6.75 5.90 12.97
CA THR A 260 5.54 6.25 13.73
C THR A 260 5.52 7.72 14.12
N GLY A 261 6.63 8.25 14.64
CA GLY A 261 6.74 9.66 15.03
C GLY A 261 6.52 10.60 13.84
N HIS A 262 7.03 10.24 12.65
CA HIS A 262 6.76 11.00 11.44
C HIS A 262 5.29 10.93 11.01
N ALA A 263 4.68 9.75 11.05
CA ALA A 263 3.26 9.57 10.74
C ALA A 263 2.37 10.38 11.69
N LEU A 264 2.66 10.30 12.99
CA LEU A 264 1.97 11.07 14.02
C LEU A 264 2.09 12.58 13.78
N TYR A 265 3.30 13.07 13.51
CA TYR A 265 3.52 14.49 13.20
C TYR A 265 2.64 14.95 12.03
N THR A 266 2.63 14.21 10.92
CA THR A 266 1.85 14.58 9.75
C THR A 266 0.34 14.55 10.03
N LEU A 267 -0.14 13.56 10.81
CA LEU A 267 -1.54 13.52 11.24
C LEU A 267 -1.89 14.68 12.18
N ILE A 268 -0.99 15.13 13.05
CA ILE A 268 -1.20 16.33 13.88
C ILE A 268 -1.27 17.59 13.01
N CYS A 269 -0.42 17.70 11.98
CA CYS A 269 -0.55 18.79 10.99
C CYS A 269 -1.92 18.80 10.32
N CYS A 270 -2.51 17.63 10.07
CA CYS A 270 -3.86 17.52 9.52
C CYS A 270 -4.95 17.90 10.53
N TYR A 271 -4.80 17.51 11.80
CA TYR A 271 -5.84 17.61 12.83
C TYR A 271 -5.32 18.19 14.16
N PRO A 272 -4.85 19.45 14.18
CA PRO A 272 -4.23 20.02 15.37
C PRO A 272 -5.22 20.17 16.54
N GLU A 273 -6.47 20.55 16.28
CA GLU A 273 -7.51 20.67 17.31
C GLU A 273 -7.90 19.30 17.89
N GLU A 274 -8.01 18.29 17.03
CA GLU A 274 -8.33 16.93 17.45
C GLU A 274 -7.20 16.35 18.32
N PHE A 275 -5.94 16.62 17.97
CA PHE A 275 -4.80 16.23 18.79
C PHE A 275 -4.88 16.81 20.21
N GLN A 276 -5.26 18.09 20.35
CA GLN A 276 -5.44 18.72 21.66
C GLN A 276 -6.55 18.03 22.45
N GLN A 277 -7.70 17.78 21.83
CA GLN A 277 -8.82 17.09 22.47
C GLN A 277 -8.45 15.66 22.92
N ILE A 278 -7.81 14.89 22.05
CA ILE A 278 -7.36 13.52 22.36
C ILE A 278 -6.33 13.54 23.49
N SER A 279 -5.37 14.47 23.46
CA SER A 279 -4.34 14.59 24.50
C SER A 279 -4.98 14.88 25.86
N MET A 280 -5.93 15.82 25.92
CA MET A 280 -6.68 16.13 27.15
C MET A 280 -7.51 14.94 27.63
N GLN A 281 -8.20 14.21 26.73
CA GLN A 281 -8.92 12.99 27.08
C GLN A 281 -7.99 11.95 27.70
N LEU A 282 -6.86 11.65 27.07
CA LEU A 282 -5.91 10.64 27.55
C LEU A 282 -5.27 11.01 28.90
N ILE A 283 -5.10 12.30 29.18
CA ILE A 283 -4.66 12.82 30.48
C ILE A 283 -5.76 12.60 31.54
N ASN A 284 -7.00 12.98 31.24
CA ASN A 284 -8.11 12.88 32.17
C ASN A 284 -8.55 11.44 32.45
N ASP A 285 -8.26 10.51 31.53
CA ASP A 285 -8.52 9.09 31.72
C ASP A 285 -7.57 8.43 32.76
N GLN A 286 -6.52 9.13 33.20
CA GLN A 286 -5.59 8.61 34.22
C GLN A 286 -6.19 8.69 35.62
N ALA A 287 -6.16 7.58 36.35
CA ALA A 287 -6.65 7.51 37.73
C ALA A 287 -5.69 8.15 38.76
N ASP A 288 -4.38 8.17 38.47
CA ASP A 288 -3.35 8.69 39.36
C ASP A 288 -2.99 10.14 38.99
N THR A 289 -3.19 11.07 39.92
CA THR A 289 -2.86 12.49 39.78
C THR A 289 -1.39 12.72 39.40
N SER A 290 -0.46 11.91 39.92
CA SER A 290 0.96 12.02 39.58
C SER A 290 1.23 11.66 38.12
N VAL A 291 0.59 10.59 37.63
CA VAL A 291 0.69 10.16 36.22
C VAL A 291 0.04 11.20 35.30
N MET A 292 -1.10 11.76 35.71
CA MET A 292 -1.81 12.83 35.01
C MET A 292 -0.91 14.06 34.80
N ASP A 293 -0.27 14.57 35.86
CA ASP A 293 0.62 15.73 35.79
C ASP A 293 1.84 15.46 34.90
N ARG A 294 2.44 14.27 35.02
CA ARG A 294 3.59 13.86 34.19
C ARG A 294 3.21 13.74 32.71
N LEU A 295 2.04 13.19 32.42
CA LEU A 295 1.54 13.04 31.05
C LEU A 295 1.20 14.40 30.44
N HIS A 296 0.60 15.31 31.21
CA HIS A 296 0.35 16.69 30.78
C HIS A 296 1.64 17.42 30.40
N ASN A 297 2.66 17.33 31.26
CA ASN A 297 3.99 17.88 30.98
C ASN A 297 4.63 17.25 29.73
N ALA A 298 4.52 15.93 29.57
CA ALA A 298 5.06 15.23 28.41
C ALA A 298 4.41 15.70 27.10
N PHE A 299 3.08 15.86 27.05
CA PHE A 299 2.39 16.39 25.87
C PHE A 299 2.77 17.85 25.58
N THR A 300 2.93 18.67 26.61
CA THR A 300 3.37 20.06 26.46
C THR A 300 4.77 20.14 25.83
N LEU A 301 5.69 19.29 26.29
CA LEU A 301 7.04 19.21 25.73
C LEU A 301 7.05 18.63 24.31
N LEU A 302 6.16 17.68 24.00
CA LEU A 302 6.03 17.10 22.67
C LEU A 302 5.79 18.18 21.61
N THR A 303 4.94 19.16 21.91
CA THR A 303 4.57 20.24 20.98
C THR A 303 5.37 21.53 21.15
N ALA A 304 6.36 21.56 22.05
CA ALA A 304 7.06 22.77 22.42
C ALA A 304 7.86 23.38 21.24
N GLY A 305 7.43 24.59 20.83
CA GLY A 305 8.03 25.36 19.74
C GLY A 305 7.86 24.73 18.36
N ILE A 306 6.75 24.01 18.15
CA ILE A 306 6.40 23.41 16.87
C ILE A 306 5.17 24.12 16.31
N ASP A 307 5.35 24.70 15.13
CA ASP A 307 4.24 25.14 14.30
C ASP A 307 3.85 23.97 13.40
N PHE A 308 2.60 23.52 13.45
CA PHE A 308 2.10 22.38 12.68
C PHE A 308 1.80 22.73 11.21
N ASN A 309 2.79 23.34 10.55
CA ASN A 309 2.74 23.80 9.16
C ASN A 309 3.35 22.80 8.17
N GLY A 310 3.78 21.62 8.63
CA GLY A 310 4.32 20.57 7.76
C GLY A 310 5.72 20.83 7.20
N THR A 311 6.45 21.87 7.68
CA THR A 311 7.81 22.16 7.22
C THR A 311 8.83 21.12 7.70
N HIS A 312 9.91 20.94 6.93
CA HIS A 312 10.98 20.00 7.28
C HIS A 312 11.63 20.33 8.63
N ALA A 313 11.86 21.62 8.92
CA ALA A 313 12.44 22.06 10.19
C ALA A 313 11.56 21.66 11.39
N MET A 314 10.24 21.84 11.27
CA MET A 314 9.28 21.46 12.32
C MET A 314 9.18 19.94 12.45
N LYS A 315 9.26 19.18 11.35
CA LYS A 315 9.33 17.71 11.38
C LYS A 315 10.56 17.21 12.15
N CYS A 316 11.75 17.76 11.88
CA CYS A 316 12.97 17.41 12.60
C CYS A 316 12.89 17.75 14.09
N ARG A 317 12.31 18.92 14.42
CA ARG A 317 12.11 19.32 15.82
C ARG A 317 11.13 18.40 16.54
N PHE A 318 10.00 18.08 15.92
CA PHE A 318 9.03 17.13 16.47
C PHE A 318 9.66 15.77 16.70
N LYS A 319 10.50 15.27 15.79
CA LYS A 319 11.22 14.00 15.98
C LYS A 319 12.03 14.00 17.27
N ASN A 320 12.83 15.03 17.52
CA ASN A 320 13.63 15.13 18.75
C ASN A 320 12.76 15.19 20.01
N ASN A 321 11.66 15.95 19.96
CA ASN A 321 10.69 16.02 21.05
C ASN A 321 10.02 14.66 21.29
N PHE A 322 9.70 13.93 20.21
CA PHE A 322 9.06 12.62 20.24
C PHE A 322 9.97 11.54 20.85
N ASP A 323 11.27 11.54 20.53
CA ASP A 323 12.24 10.62 21.15
C ASP A 323 12.33 10.84 22.67
N SER A 324 12.32 12.12 23.10
CA SER A 324 12.29 12.48 24.53
C SER A 324 10.96 12.08 25.18
N PHE A 325 9.84 12.30 24.49
CA PHE A 325 8.51 11.94 24.93
C PHE A 325 8.38 10.44 25.17
N THR A 326 8.74 9.62 24.18
CA THR A 326 8.66 8.15 24.25
C THR A 326 9.52 7.56 25.36
N THR A 327 10.72 8.11 25.58
CA THR A 327 11.60 7.73 26.69
C THR A 327 10.96 8.04 28.04
N ASN A 328 10.35 9.22 28.19
CA ASN A 328 9.72 9.63 29.44
C ASN A 328 8.46 8.79 29.75
N ILE A 329 7.52 8.66 28.81
CA ILE A 329 6.26 7.92 29.04
C ILE A 329 6.50 6.45 29.41
N ARG A 330 7.49 5.80 28.79
CA ARG A 330 7.88 4.41 29.11
C ARG A 330 8.37 4.28 30.55
N GLY A 331 9.02 5.32 31.07
CA GLY A 331 9.55 5.36 32.42
C GLY A 331 8.51 5.52 33.54
N PHE A 332 7.22 5.74 33.24
CA PHE A 332 6.21 5.87 34.31
C PHE A 332 4.85 5.25 34.02
N LEU A 333 4.50 5.00 32.76
CA LEU A 333 3.29 4.25 32.43
C LEU A 333 3.48 2.74 32.65
N PHE A 334 4.72 2.25 32.67
CA PHE A 334 5.06 0.83 32.82
C PHE A 334 5.67 0.44 34.19
N ILE A 335 5.97 1.42 35.04
CA ILE A 335 6.38 1.14 36.43
C ILE A 335 5.09 1.02 37.24
N LYS A 336 4.51 -0.19 37.26
CA LYS A 336 3.46 -0.60 38.20
C LYS A 336 3.89 -1.86 38.91
#